data_AF-A0A419YQE4-F1
#
_entry.id   AF-A0A419YQE4-F1
#
_cell.length_a   1.000
_cell.length_b   1.000
_cell.length_c   1.000
_cell.angle_alpha   90.00
_cell.angle_beta   90.00
_cell.angle_gamma   90.00
#
_symmetry.space_group_name_H-M   'P 1'
#
loop_
_entity.id
_entity.type
_entity.pdbx_description
1 polymer ?
#
loop_
_entity_poly.entity_id
_entity_poly.type
_entity_poly.pdbx_seq_one_letter_code
_entity_poly.pdbx_strand_id
1 'polypeptide(L)'
;MALYESTPGATYKDIAADLGINRATLREWVLRDRGRRGLDPAAARPGANAPTGAGRPAASADPDERIRQLEARVAELEASERKLATERDILRRAAKYFAGETNW
;
A
#
# COMPACT_ATOMS: atom_id res chain seq x y z
N MET A 1 13.56 -14.65 -11.74
CA MET A 1 12.69 -15.48 -10.89
C MET A 1 11.25 -15.09 -11.18
N ALA A 2 10.64 -15.72 -12.19
CA ALA A 2 9.25 -15.50 -12.59
C ALA A 2 8.47 -16.78 -12.27
N LEU A 3 7.49 -16.70 -11.36
CA LEU A 3 6.64 -17.85 -11.01
C LEU A 3 5.20 -17.46 -10.60
N TYR A 4 4.70 -16.29 -11.03
CA TYR A 4 3.30 -15.91 -10.85
C TYR A 4 2.59 -15.53 -12.15
N GLU A 5 3.32 -15.42 -13.25
CA GLU A 5 2.72 -15.23 -14.57
C GLU A 5 2.54 -16.60 -15.22
N SER A 6 1.29 -17.01 -15.36
CA SER A 6 0.82 -18.24 -16.01
C SER A 6 0.61 -19.41 -15.04
N THR A 7 -0.59 -19.48 -14.47
CA THR A 7 -1.28 -20.78 -14.39
C THR A 7 -2.22 -20.86 -15.59
N PRO A 8 -1.81 -21.43 -16.74
CA PRO A 8 -2.74 -21.78 -17.79
C PRO A 8 -3.68 -22.85 -17.23
N GLY A 9 -4.94 -22.47 -16.96
CA GLY A 9 -5.96 -23.38 -16.43
C GLY A 9 -6.57 -22.97 -15.09
N ALA A 10 -5.99 -22.02 -14.35
CA ALA A 10 -6.64 -21.53 -13.13
C ALA A 10 -7.84 -20.65 -13.51
N THR A 11 -9.04 -21.10 -13.16
CA THR A 11 -10.23 -20.29 -13.42
C THR A 11 -10.33 -19.19 -12.37
N TYR A 12 -10.96 -18.07 -12.72
CA TYR A 12 -11.27 -17.01 -11.75
C TYR A 12 -12.02 -17.52 -10.51
N LYS A 13 -12.69 -18.67 -10.61
CA LYS A 13 -13.42 -19.30 -9.51
C LYS A 13 -12.46 -19.89 -8.47
N ASP A 14 -11.44 -20.62 -8.91
CA ASP A 14 -10.52 -21.34 -8.03
C ASP A 14 -9.63 -20.35 -7.29
N ILE A 15 -9.07 -19.37 -8.01
CA ILE A 15 -8.25 -18.31 -7.42
C ILE A 15 -9.07 -17.48 -6.42
N ALA A 16 -10.33 -17.16 -6.75
CA ALA A 16 -11.17 -16.42 -5.84
C ALA A 16 -11.52 -17.21 -4.57
N ALA A 17 -11.68 -18.54 -4.68
CA ALA A 17 -11.93 -19.41 -3.55
C ALA A 17 -10.69 -19.50 -2.63
N ASP A 18 -9.50 -19.65 -3.19
CA ASP A 18 -8.24 -19.70 -2.43
C ASP A 18 -7.99 -18.38 -1.66
N LEU A 19 -8.38 -17.26 -2.26
CA LEU A 19 -8.24 -15.93 -1.67
C LEU A 19 -9.41 -15.55 -0.75
N GLY A 20 -10.49 -16.35 -0.70
CA GLY A 20 -11.69 -16.03 0.06
C GLY A 20 -12.43 -14.77 -0.42
N ILE A 21 -12.30 -14.41 -1.71
CA ILE A 21 -12.92 -13.21 -2.29
C ILE A 21 -13.97 -13.58 -3.34
N ASN A 22 -14.79 -12.60 -3.74
CA ASN A 22 -15.78 -12.83 -4.78
C ASN A 22 -15.11 -12.90 -6.17
N ARG A 23 -15.47 -13.93 -6.95
CA ARG A 23 -15.02 -14.13 -8.34
C ARG A 23 -15.24 -12.89 -9.23
N ALA A 24 -16.36 -12.19 -9.07
CA ALA A 24 -16.68 -10.98 -9.83
C ALA A 24 -15.69 -9.85 -9.52
N THR A 25 -15.33 -9.69 -8.25
CA THR A 25 -14.34 -8.71 -7.80
C THR A 25 -12.96 -9.00 -8.36
N LEU A 26 -12.52 -10.26 -8.33
CA LEU A 26 -11.25 -10.67 -8.93
C LEU A 26 -11.23 -10.41 -10.45
N ARG A 27 -12.34 -10.69 -11.14
CA ARG A 27 -12.47 -10.40 -12.58
C ARG A 27 -12.35 -8.90 -12.88
N GLU A 28 -13.01 -8.06 -12.08
CA GLU A 28 -12.96 -6.60 -12.24
C GLU A 28 -11.54 -6.06 -12.04
N TRP A 29 -10.82 -6.56 -11.04
CA TRP A 29 -9.43 -6.17 -10.79
C TRP A 29 -8.50 -6.58 -11.93
N VAL A 30 -8.64 -7.80 -12.45
CA VAL A 30 -7.83 -8.28 -13.58
C VAL A 30 -8.13 -7.50 -14.87
N LEU A 31 -9.40 -7.18 -15.13
CA LEU A 31 -9.78 -6.37 -16.29
C LEU A 31 -9.22 -4.94 -16.17
N ARG A 32 -9.33 -4.34 -14.98
CA ARG A 32 -8.74 -3.04 -14.68
C ARG A 32 -7.22 -3.06 -14.85
N ASP A 33 -6.55 -4.13 -14.43
CA ASP A 33 -5.09 -4.26 -14.59
C ASP A 33 -4.68 -4.40 -16.06
N ARG A 34 -5.42 -5.17 -16.86
CA ARG A 34 -5.20 -5.26 -18.32
C ARG A 34 -5.41 -3.93 -19.03
N GLY A 35 -6.46 -3.20 -18.66
CA GLY A 35 -6.71 -1.84 -19.14
C GLY A 35 -5.56 -0.88 -18.82
N ARG A 36 -4.98 -0.99 -17.60
CA ARG A 36 -3.79 -0.19 -17.21
C ARG A 36 -2.52 -0.58 -17.96
N ARG A 37 -2.32 -1.86 -18.24
CA ARG A 37 -1.16 -2.32 -19.01
C ARG A 37 -1.31 -2.12 -20.52
N GLY A 38 -2.47 -1.67 -20.99
CA GLY A 38 -2.75 -1.53 -22.43
C GLY A 38 -2.91 -2.86 -23.18
N LEU A 39 -3.10 -3.97 -22.46
CA LEU A 39 -3.32 -5.31 -23.03
C LEU A 39 -4.79 -5.56 -23.38
N ASP A 40 -5.62 -4.52 -23.42
CA ASP A 40 -7.05 -4.65 -23.63
C ASP A 40 -7.40 -4.46 -25.12
N PRO A 41 -7.74 -5.53 -25.86
CA PRO A 41 -8.15 -5.40 -27.26
C PRO A 41 -9.50 -4.68 -27.42
N ALA A 42 -10.25 -4.49 -26.34
CA ALA A 42 -11.54 -3.78 -26.33
C ALA A 42 -11.41 -2.25 -26.22
N ALA A 43 -10.26 -1.72 -25.79
CA ALA A 43 -10.02 -0.28 -25.67
C ALA A 43 -9.82 0.43 -27.02
N ALA A 44 -9.75 -0.32 -28.13
CA ALA A 44 -9.65 0.21 -29.49
C ALA A 44 -11.00 0.62 -30.11
N ARG A 45 -12.10 0.69 -29.35
CA ARG A 45 -13.37 1.27 -29.82
C ARG A 45 -13.61 2.63 -29.14
N PRO A 46 -13.57 3.75 -29.89
CA PRO A 46 -13.93 5.03 -29.32
C PRO A 46 -15.46 5.10 -29.21
N GLY A 47 -15.95 5.33 -27.99
CA GLY A 47 -17.35 5.72 -27.77
C GLY A 47 -18.14 4.75 -26.91
N ALA A 48 -18.22 5.07 -25.61
CA ALA A 48 -19.49 5.10 -24.87
C ALA A 48 -19.24 5.58 -23.43
N ASN A 49 -19.63 6.83 -23.18
CA ASN A 49 -20.07 7.43 -21.91
C ASN A 49 -19.48 6.96 -20.58
N ALA A 50 -18.73 7.89 -19.97
CA ALA A 50 -18.67 8.01 -18.51
C ALA A 50 -20.04 8.42 -17.94
N PRO A 51 -20.34 8.02 -16.69
CA PRO A 51 -20.90 8.95 -15.74
C PRO A 51 -19.99 9.11 -14.52
N THR A 52 -19.73 10.38 -14.22
CA THR A 52 -19.08 10.89 -13.03
C THR A 52 -19.92 10.54 -11.79
N GLY A 53 -19.39 9.69 -10.91
CA GLY A 53 -19.92 9.46 -9.57
C GLY A 53 -19.01 10.13 -8.54
N ALA A 54 -19.50 11.18 -7.90
CA ALA A 54 -18.83 11.91 -6.83
C ALA A 54 -18.48 10.99 -5.65
N GLY A 55 -17.24 11.10 -5.14
CA GLY A 55 -16.83 10.47 -3.88
C GLY A 55 -15.71 9.41 -4.00
N ARG A 56 -14.56 9.76 -4.57
CA ARG A 56 -13.30 9.04 -4.27
C ARG A 56 -12.15 10.04 -4.28
N PRO A 57 -11.45 10.28 -3.16
CA PRO A 57 -10.22 11.07 -3.21
C PRO A 57 -9.19 10.23 -3.99
N ALA A 58 -8.76 10.75 -5.14
CA ALA A 58 -7.59 10.33 -5.89
C ALA A 58 -7.27 8.82 -5.84
N ALA A 59 -8.11 7.98 -6.44
CA ALA A 59 -7.74 6.60 -6.75
C ALA A 59 -6.94 6.49 -8.06
N SER A 60 -6.08 7.49 -8.33
CA SER A 60 -5.21 7.58 -9.49
C SER A 60 -3.88 8.26 -9.17
N ALA A 61 -3.39 8.12 -7.93
CA ALA A 61 -1.94 8.21 -7.75
C ALA A 61 -1.38 6.88 -8.26
N ASP A 62 -0.42 6.99 -9.17
CA ASP A 62 0.33 5.84 -9.70
C ASP A 62 0.75 4.95 -8.50
N PRO A 63 0.57 3.62 -8.54
CA PRO A 63 1.11 2.72 -7.52
C PRO A 63 2.53 3.11 -7.08
N ASP A 64 3.37 3.55 -8.02
CA ASP A 64 4.74 3.99 -7.74
C ASP A 64 4.82 5.29 -6.94
N GLU A 65 3.92 6.25 -7.18
CA GLU A 65 3.82 7.47 -6.37
C GLU A 65 3.39 7.17 -4.94
N ARG A 66 2.47 6.22 -4.76
CA ARG A 66 2.06 5.78 -3.41
C ARG A 66 3.20 5.09 -2.68
N ILE A 67 3.98 4.26 -3.37
CA ILE A 67 5.17 3.62 -2.80
C ILE A 67 6.16 4.70 -2.33
N ARG A 68 6.49 5.68 -3.17
CA ARG A 68 7.39 6.78 -2.80
C ARG A 68 6.89 7.58 -1.59
N GLN A 69 5.59 7.87 -1.53
CA GLN A 69 5.00 8.58 -0.39
C GLN A 69 5.07 7.74 0.90
N LEU A 70 4.86 6.43 0.79
CA LEU A 70 4.96 5.52 1.94
C LEU A 70 6.41 5.39 2.42
N GLU A 71 7.37 5.24 1.50
CA GLU A 71 8.80 5.20 1.83
C GLU A 71 9.25 6.49 2.52
N ALA A 72 8.82 7.66 2.03
CA ALA A 72 9.10 8.94 2.66
C ALA A 72 8.54 9.03 4.09
N ARG A 73 7.30 8.56 4.31
CA ARG A 73 6.69 8.51 5.64
C ARG A 73 7.40 7.54 6.57
N VAL A 74 7.82 6.38 6.07
CA VAL A 74 8.60 5.41 6.87
C VAL A 74 9.92 6.04 7.31
N ALA A 75 10.65 6.70 6.40
CA ALA A 75 11.91 7.36 6.73
C ALA A 75 11.72 8.48 7.79
N GLU A 76 10.65 9.26 7.66
CA GLU A 76 10.29 10.29 8.64
C GLU A 76 9.97 9.68 10.02
N LEU A 77 9.15 8.63 10.05
CA LEU A 77 8.80 7.92 11.28
C LEU A 77 10.04 7.34 11.96
N GLU A 78 10.91 6.66 11.22
CA GLU A 78 12.17 6.14 11.78
C GLU A 78 13.06 7.26 12.34
N ALA A 79 13.13 8.41 11.68
CA ALA A 79 13.88 9.55 12.20
C ALA A 79 13.27 10.07 13.52
N SER A 80 11.94 10.13 13.60
CA SER A 80 11.24 10.53 14.81
C SER A 80 11.47 9.55 15.97
N GLU A 81 11.46 8.24 15.68
CA GLU A 81 11.72 7.20 16.69
C GLU A 81 13.14 7.29 17.24
N ARG A 82 14.14 7.48 16.37
CA ARG A 82 15.55 7.67 16.80
C ARG A 82 15.70 8.89 17.71
N LYS A 83 15.01 9.99 17.38
CA LYS A 83 15.00 11.21 18.21
C LYS A 83 14.37 10.92 19.58
N LEU A 84 13.18 10.33 19.61
CA LEU A 84 12.48 10.01 20.85
C LEU A 84 13.27 9.01 21.72
N ALA A 85 13.93 8.03 21.11
CA ALA A 85 14.80 7.09 21.82
C ALA A 85 15.95 7.82 22.52
N THR A 86 16.57 8.79 21.84
CA THR A 86 17.63 9.63 22.40
C THR A 86 17.12 10.49 23.55
N GLU A 87 15.98 11.16 23.38
CA GLU A 87 15.36 11.97 24.43
C GLU A 87 15.01 11.12 25.67
N ARG A 88 14.48 9.92 25.47
CA ARG A 88 14.19 8.98 26.56
C ARG A 88 15.44 8.53 27.29
N ASP A 89 16.55 8.31 26.59
CA ASP A 89 17.82 7.96 27.24
C ASP A 89 18.35 9.11 28.09
N ILE A 90 18.29 10.35 27.58
CA ILE A 90 18.64 11.55 28.35
C ILE A 90 17.77 11.66 29.60
N LEU A 91 16.45 11.54 29.46
CA LEU A 91 15.53 11.61 30.60
C LEU A 91 15.79 10.51 31.62
N ARG A 92 16.10 9.29 31.17
CA ARG A 92 16.45 8.18 32.07
C ARG A 92 17.74 8.48 32.84
N ARG A 93 18.77 9.03 32.19
CA ARG A 93 20.02 9.44 32.86
C ARG A 93 19.76 10.56 33.85
N ALA A 94 18.97 11.57 33.49
CA ALA A 94 18.60 12.67 34.37
C ALA A 94 17.83 12.16 35.60
N ALA A 95 16.84 11.28 35.40
CA ALA A 95 16.10 10.66 36.51
C ALA A 95 17.03 9.88 37.45
N LYS A 96 17.98 9.12 36.91
CA LYS A 96 18.99 8.41 37.72
C LYS A 96 19.90 9.37 38.50
N TYR A 97 20.34 10.44 37.86
CA TYR A 97 21.17 11.47 38.47
C TYR A 97 20.43 12.13 39.64
N PHE A 98 19.22 12.63 39.41
CA PHE A 98 18.41 13.26 40.45
C PHE A 98 18.01 12.30 41.59
N ALA A 99 17.71 11.03 41.28
CA ALA A 99 17.43 10.03 42.32
C ALA A 99 18.66 9.66 43.17
N GLY A 100 19.88 9.82 42.64
CA GLY A 100 21.12 9.66 43.40
C GLY A 100 21.47 10.87 44.26
N GLU A 101 21.11 12.07 43.83
CA GLU A 101 21.34 13.34 44.55
C GLU A 101 20.33 13.63 45.68
N THR A 102 19.15 13.01 45.65
CA THR A 102 18.13 13.15 46.71
C THR A 102 18.26 12.13 47.84
N ASN A 103 19.36 11.37 47.86
CA ASN A 103 19.70 10.44 48.95
C ASN A 103 20.42 11.22 50.07
N TRP A 104 19.66 12.03 50.81
CA TRP A 104 20.01 12.61 52.11
C TRP A 104 19.15 11.98 53.20
#